data_AF-A0A547PS41-F1
#
_entry.id   AF-A0A547PS41-F1
#
_cell.length_a   1.000
_cell.length_b   1.000
_cell.length_c   1.000
_cell.angle_alpha   90.00
_cell.angle_beta   90.00
_cell.angle_gamma   90.00
#
_symmetry.space_group_name_H-M   'P 1'
#
loop_
_entity.id
_entity.type
_entity.pdbx_description
1 polymer ?
#
loop_
_entity_poly.entity_id
_entity_poly.type
_entity_poly.pdbx_seq_one_letter_code
_entity_poly.pdbx_strand_id
1 'polypeptide(L)'
;MDLNHDTGGTIEGWDHVRQSIQTILSTRINTRVFRREFGSDVPALIDAPMNDANVLALYVAVAEALERWEPRFELGDVAVEGRETGKITMTLIGTYRPNAHRGDLTTVTGDRNTIRITRDRVQTWSLAA
;
A
#
# COMPACT_ATOMS: atom_id res chain seq x y z
N MET A 1 7.98 16.34 7.40
CA MET A 1 8.93 15.59 8.23
C MET A 1 8.23 14.55 9.08
N ASP A 2 8.50 13.27 8.83
CA ASP A 2 8.24 12.15 9.75
C ASP A 2 9.55 11.36 9.95
N LEU A 3 9.55 10.30 10.77
CA LEU A 3 10.68 9.43 11.03
C LEU A 3 10.57 8.12 10.24
N ASN A 4 11.67 7.66 9.66
CA ASN A 4 11.77 6.33 9.08
C ASN A 4 11.74 5.26 10.20
N HIS A 5 10.84 4.28 10.08
CA HIS A 5 10.65 3.24 11.10
C HIS A 5 11.82 2.25 11.22
N ASP A 6 12.66 2.09 10.19
CA ASP A 6 13.82 1.20 10.19
C ASP A 6 15.11 1.92 10.59
N THR A 7 15.34 3.12 10.05
CA THR A 7 16.62 3.83 10.19
C THR A 7 16.61 4.93 11.24
N GLY A 8 15.42 5.41 11.66
CA GLY A 8 15.31 6.56 12.55
C GLY A 8 15.73 7.89 11.91
N GLY A 9 15.95 7.94 10.59
CA GLY A 9 16.23 9.18 9.86
C GLY A 9 14.96 9.95 9.49
N THR A 10 15.10 11.22 9.12
CA THR A 10 13.99 12.02 8.59
C THR A 10 13.52 11.48 7.23
N ILE A 11 12.21 11.31 7.08
CA ILE A 11 11.55 10.86 5.83
C ILE A 11 10.49 11.88 5.40
N GLU A 12 10.43 12.19 4.10
CA GLU A 12 9.52 13.17 3.51
C GLU A 12 9.01 12.73 2.14
N GLY A 13 7.98 13.42 1.63
CA GLY A 13 7.46 13.20 0.28
C GLY A 13 6.95 11.78 0.04
N TRP A 14 7.37 11.19 -1.09
CA TRP A 14 6.96 9.87 -1.54
C TRP A 14 7.38 8.74 -0.59
N ASP A 15 8.60 8.80 -0.05
CA ASP A 15 9.11 7.76 0.85
C ASP A 15 8.27 7.64 2.13
N HIS A 16 7.77 8.76 2.63
CA HIS A 16 6.85 8.79 3.76
C HIS A 16 5.50 8.15 3.41
N VAL A 17 4.96 8.40 2.21
CA VAL A 17 3.72 7.75 1.74
C VAL A 17 3.92 6.25 1.59
N ARG A 18 5.06 5.80 1.04
CA ARG A 18 5.40 4.38 0.95
C ARG A 18 5.41 3.71 2.33
N GLN A 19 6.03 4.34 3.33
CA GLN A 19 6.03 3.85 4.71
C GLN A 19 4.62 3.78 5.30
N SER A 20 3.78 4.79 5.03
CA SER A 20 2.39 4.82 5.47
C SER A 20 1.58 3.67 4.86
N ILE A 21 1.68 3.46 3.53
CA ILE A 21 1.03 2.35 2.81
C ILE A 21 1.42 1.00 3.42
N GLN A 22 2.72 0.78 3.65
CA GLN A 22 3.22 -0.44 4.27
C GLN A 22 2.61 -0.64 5.66
N THR A 23 2.52 0.42 6.45
CA THR A 23 1.94 0.39 7.80
C THR A 23 0.44 0.04 7.75
N ILE A 24 -0.31 0.64 6.82
CA ILE A 24 -1.76 0.40 6.66
C ILE A 24 -2.01 -1.07 6.27
N LEU A 25 -1.30 -1.57 5.25
CA LEU A 25 -1.53 -2.91 4.70
C LEU A 25 -1.03 -4.04 5.61
N SER A 26 -0.03 -3.77 6.46
CA SER A 26 0.46 -4.74 7.45
C SER A 26 -0.34 -4.76 8.75
N THR A 27 -1.07 -3.68 9.07
CA THR A 27 -1.83 -3.57 10.32
C THR A 27 -3.19 -4.24 10.18
N ARG A 28 -3.49 -5.23 11.05
CA ARG A 28 -4.82 -5.84 11.13
C ARG A 28 -5.80 -4.89 11.82
N ILE A 29 -7.03 -4.80 11.31
CA ILE A 29 -8.13 -4.07 11.95
C ILE A 29 -8.33 -4.57 13.40
N ASN A 30 -8.74 -3.67 14.29
CA ASN A 30 -8.94 -3.88 15.73
C ASN A 30 -7.68 -4.07 16.59
N THR A 31 -6.47 -3.92 16.02
CA THR A 31 -5.22 -4.08 16.80
C THR A 31 -4.73 -2.79 17.45
N ARG A 32 -5.01 -1.61 16.88
CA ARG A 32 -4.56 -0.33 17.44
C ARG A 32 -5.49 0.18 18.54
N VAL A 33 -4.90 0.42 19.72
CA VAL A 33 -5.59 1.08 20.84
C VAL A 33 -6.02 2.49 20.42
N PHE A 34 -7.24 2.87 20.77
CA PHE A 34 -7.91 4.12 20.37
C PHE A 34 -8.15 4.35 18.87
N ARG A 35 -7.71 3.45 17.98
CA ARG A 35 -7.95 3.53 16.53
C ARG A 35 -8.26 2.15 15.95
N ARG A 36 -9.35 1.54 16.43
CA ARG A 36 -9.71 0.16 16.06
C ARG A 36 -10.00 -0.03 14.58
N GLU A 37 -10.54 0.98 13.91
CA GLU A 37 -10.85 0.93 12.47
C GLU A 37 -9.60 1.01 11.59
N PHE A 38 -8.44 1.36 12.15
CA PHE A 38 -7.20 1.51 11.39
C PHE A 38 -6.61 0.15 11.02
N GLY A 39 -6.23 0.03 9.74
CA GLY A 39 -5.60 -1.15 9.18
C GLY A 39 -6.23 -1.58 7.87
N SER A 40 -6.02 -2.85 7.53
CA SER A 40 -6.60 -3.51 6.37
C SER A 40 -7.01 -4.95 6.70
N ASP A 41 -7.79 -5.56 5.80
CA ASP A 41 -8.16 -6.98 5.89
C ASP A 41 -7.14 -7.90 5.19
N VAL A 42 -6.09 -7.33 4.59
CA VAL A 42 -4.99 -8.08 3.95
C VAL A 42 -4.40 -9.16 4.88
N PRO A 43 -4.14 -8.89 6.18
CA PRO A 43 -3.61 -9.91 7.10
C PRO A 43 -4.55 -11.08 7.38
N ALA A 44 -5.84 -10.98 7.05
CA ALA A 44 -6.77 -12.10 7.16
C ALA A 44 -6.68 -13.04 5.94
N LEU A 45 -6.22 -12.55 4.80
CA LEU A 45 -6.18 -13.27 3.52
C LEU A 45 -4.86 -14.00 3.24
N ILE A 46 -3.82 -13.82 4.07
CA ILE A 46 -2.48 -14.37 3.85
C ILE A 46 -2.48 -15.91 3.75
N ASP A 47 -3.29 -16.58 4.56
CA ASP A 47 -3.39 -18.05 4.59
C ASP A 47 -4.66 -18.56 3.89
N ALA A 48 -5.36 -17.70 3.15
CA ALA A 48 -6.53 -18.07 2.38
C ALA A 48 -6.10 -18.82 1.09
N PRO A 49 -6.93 -19.77 0.59
CA PRO A 49 -6.61 -20.50 -0.64
C PRO A 49 -6.54 -19.54 -1.83
N MET A 50 -5.60 -19.77 -2.75
CA MET A 50 -5.40 -18.89 -3.91
C MET A 50 -6.39 -19.21 -5.03
N ASN A 51 -7.67 -18.89 -4.80
CA ASN A 51 -8.74 -18.93 -5.78
C ASN A 51 -9.09 -17.51 -6.25
N ASP A 52 -9.81 -17.40 -7.36
CA ASP A 52 -10.15 -16.10 -7.96
C ASP A 52 -10.96 -15.21 -6.99
N ALA A 53 -11.78 -15.82 -6.13
CA ALA A 53 -12.57 -15.09 -5.14
C ALA A 53 -11.69 -14.41 -4.07
N ASN A 54 -10.66 -15.09 -3.56
CA ASN A 54 -9.75 -14.54 -2.56
C ASN A 54 -8.76 -13.56 -3.18
N VAL A 55 -8.37 -13.77 -4.44
CA VAL A 55 -7.58 -12.78 -5.19
C VAL A 55 -8.40 -11.50 -5.36
N LEU A 56 -9.69 -11.60 -5.72
CA LEU A 56 -10.59 -10.44 -5.76
C LEU A 56 -10.76 -9.78 -4.39
N ALA A 57 -10.97 -10.57 -3.33
CA ALA A 57 -11.07 -10.05 -1.96
C ALA A 57 -9.80 -9.30 -1.54
N LEU A 58 -8.62 -9.78 -1.95
CA LEU A 58 -7.34 -9.12 -1.69
C LEU A 58 -7.24 -7.76 -2.41
N TYR A 59 -7.66 -7.68 -3.67
CA TYR A 59 -7.74 -6.41 -4.39
C TYR A 59 -8.65 -5.41 -3.68
N VAL A 60 -9.85 -5.84 -3.29
CA VAL A 60 -10.82 -5.00 -2.58
C VAL A 60 -10.25 -4.54 -1.24
N ALA A 61 -9.67 -5.44 -0.44
CA ALA A 61 -9.10 -5.11 0.85
C ALA A 61 -7.96 -4.08 0.76
N VAL A 62 -7.14 -4.15 -0.28
CA VAL A 62 -6.09 -3.16 -0.52
C VAL A 62 -6.69 -1.83 -0.95
N ALA A 63 -7.61 -1.83 -1.93
CA ALA A 63 -8.24 -0.61 -2.43
C ALA A 63 -8.97 0.15 -1.32
N GLU A 64 -9.81 -0.52 -0.53
CA GLU A 64 -10.57 0.09 0.57
C GLU A 64 -9.65 0.66 1.66
N ALA A 65 -8.57 -0.05 2.00
CA ALA A 65 -7.62 0.40 3.01
C ALA A 65 -6.86 1.66 2.57
N LEU A 66 -6.44 1.70 1.30
CA LEU A 66 -5.73 2.86 0.73
C LEU A 66 -6.65 4.07 0.56
N GLU A 67 -7.85 3.87 0.03
CA GLU A 67 -8.84 4.94 -0.14
C GLU A 67 -9.20 5.59 1.19
N ARG A 68 -9.34 4.78 2.25
CA ARG A 68 -9.71 5.28 3.59
C ARG A 68 -8.58 6.02 4.29
N TRP A 69 -7.36 5.48 4.23
CA TRP A 69 -6.27 5.92 5.12
C TRP A 69 -5.17 6.72 4.42
N GLU A 70 -5.03 6.64 3.09
CA GLU A 70 -3.94 7.28 2.36
C GLU A 70 -4.43 8.10 1.15
N PRO A 71 -5.03 9.28 1.38
CA PRO A 71 -5.55 10.13 0.30
C PRO A 71 -4.45 10.65 -0.63
N ARG A 72 -3.18 10.61 -0.21
CA ARG A 72 -2.04 11.06 -1.01
C ARG A 72 -1.64 10.06 -2.09
N PHE A 73 -2.21 8.86 -2.09
CA PHE A 73 -1.97 7.86 -3.13
C PHE A 73 -3.31 7.43 -3.72
N GLU A 74 -3.53 7.78 -4.98
CA GLU A 74 -4.68 7.29 -5.73
C GLU A 74 -4.30 6.00 -6.45
N LEU A 75 -4.93 4.90 -6.07
CA LEU A 75 -4.71 3.61 -6.70
C LEU A 75 -5.33 3.60 -8.11
N GLY A 76 -4.52 3.30 -9.12
CA GLY A 76 -4.97 3.22 -10.51
C GLY A 76 -5.09 1.79 -11.03
N ASP A 77 -4.09 0.96 -10.75
CA ASP A 77 -4.07 -0.43 -11.19
C ASP A 77 -3.35 -1.32 -10.15
N VAL A 78 -3.68 -2.61 -10.15
CA VAL A 78 -3.07 -3.60 -9.28
C VAL A 78 -2.79 -4.87 -10.07
N ALA A 79 -1.53 -5.27 -10.13
CA ALA A 79 -1.13 -6.54 -10.72
C ALA A 79 -0.73 -7.53 -9.61
N VAL A 80 -1.24 -8.76 -9.68
CA VAL A 80 -0.88 -9.85 -8.77
C VAL A 80 -0.08 -10.91 -9.50
N GLU A 81 1.10 -11.22 -8.98
CA GLU A 81 1.98 -12.30 -9.45
C GLU A 81 2.18 -13.34 -8.35
N GLY A 82 2.35 -14.61 -8.74
CA GLY A 82 2.71 -15.70 -7.83
C GLY A 82 1.81 -16.89 -8.03
N ARG A 83 2.31 -17.94 -8.68
CA ARG A 83 1.54 -19.19 -8.91
C ARG A 83 2.14 -20.44 -8.27
N GLU A 84 3.36 -20.40 -7.73
CA GLU A 84 4.08 -21.68 -7.48
C GLU A 84 4.84 -21.81 -6.14
N THR A 85 5.12 -20.72 -5.40
CA THR A 85 6.03 -20.79 -4.22
C THR A 85 5.41 -20.30 -2.91
N GLY A 86 4.07 -20.24 -2.82
CA GLY A 86 3.39 -19.72 -1.61
C GLY A 86 3.71 -18.25 -1.29
N LYS A 87 4.22 -17.50 -2.29
CA LYS A 87 4.48 -16.07 -2.23
C LYS A 87 3.57 -15.40 -3.25
N ILE A 88 2.77 -14.45 -2.77
CA ILE A 88 2.01 -13.53 -3.61
C ILE A 88 2.78 -12.21 -3.63
N THR A 89 2.98 -11.70 -4.83
CA THR A 89 3.49 -10.36 -5.05
C THR A 89 2.34 -9.51 -5.58
N MET A 90 2.06 -8.40 -4.93
CA MET A 90 1.18 -7.37 -5.45
C MET A 90 1.98 -6.17 -5.91
N THR A 91 1.65 -5.66 -7.08
CA THR A 91 2.24 -4.50 -7.71
C THR A 91 1.16 -3.44 -7.81
N LEU A 92 1.25 -2.41 -6.98
CA LEU A 92 0.30 -1.29 -6.95
C LEU A 92 0.82 -0.18 -7.85
N ILE A 93 0.00 0.27 -8.80
CA ILE A 93 0.31 1.37 -9.71
C ILE A 93 -0.68 2.50 -9.41
N GLY A 94 -0.17 3.69 -9.14
CA GLY A 94 -1.04 4.81 -8.77
C GLY A 94 -0.38 6.16 -8.91
N THR A 95 -1.20 7.19 -8.70
CA THR A 95 -0.81 8.59 -8.82
C THR A 95 -0.53 9.18 -7.44
N TYR A 96 0.61 9.87 -7.31
CA TYR A 96 0.99 10.54 -6.08
C TYR A 96 0.43 11.97 -6.01
N ARG A 97 -0.27 12.27 -4.92
CA ARG A 97 -0.90 13.55 -4.61
C ARG A 97 -0.39 14.07 -3.25
N PRO A 98 0.73 14.80 -3.20
CA PRO A 98 1.39 15.17 -1.94
C PRO A 98 0.45 15.92 -0.97
N ASN A 99 -0.42 16.77 -1.50
CA ASN A 99 -1.27 17.67 -0.71
C ASN A 99 -2.72 17.19 -0.56
N ALA A 100 -3.07 15.98 -1.01
CA ALA A 100 -4.45 15.50 -0.97
C ALA A 100 -5.04 15.46 0.45
N HIS A 101 -4.19 15.21 1.45
CA HIS A 101 -4.55 15.27 2.86
C HIS A 101 -4.98 16.69 3.35
N ARG A 102 -4.72 17.74 2.56
CA ARG A 102 -5.14 19.14 2.81
C ARG A 102 -6.27 19.59 1.87
N GLY A 103 -6.82 18.69 1.06
CA GLY A 103 -7.87 18.99 0.08
C GLY A 103 -7.37 19.49 -1.27
N ASP A 104 -6.05 19.54 -1.49
CA ASP A 104 -5.47 19.89 -2.79
C ASP A 104 -5.18 18.60 -3.57
N LEU A 105 -5.95 18.38 -4.63
CA LEU A 105 -5.88 17.20 -5.50
C LEU A 105 -4.89 17.36 -6.66
N THR A 106 -4.03 18.39 -6.63
CA THR A 106 -2.97 18.51 -7.63
C THR A 106 -2.07 17.27 -7.61
N THR A 107 -1.96 16.65 -8.78
CA THR A 107 -1.08 15.52 -8.99
C THR A 107 0.31 16.06 -9.30
N VAL A 108 1.33 15.50 -8.65
CA VAL A 108 2.70 15.72 -9.12
C VAL A 108 2.87 14.81 -10.32
N THR A 109 2.89 15.43 -11.51
CA THR A 109 3.30 14.91 -12.82
C THR A 109 3.35 13.38 -12.94
N GLY A 110 2.38 12.78 -13.66
CA GLY A 110 2.51 11.57 -14.51
C GLY A 110 3.19 10.28 -14.00
N ASP A 111 3.72 10.25 -12.78
CA ASP A 111 4.62 9.22 -12.31
C ASP A 111 3.80 8.04 -11.81
N ARG A 112 3.72 7.02 -12.64
CA ARG A 112 3.18 5.70 -12.28
C ARG A 112 4.10 5.06 -11.25
N ASN A 113 3.78 5.27 -9.98
CA ASN A 113 4.56 4.69 -8.90
C ASN A 113 4.19 3.23 -8.71
N THR A 114 5.18 2.36 -8.85
CA THR A 114 5.02 0.91 -8.75
C THR A 114 5.50 0.44 -7.38
N ILE A 115 4.58 -0.07 -6.55
CA ILE A 115 4.92 -0.63 -5.22
C ILE A 115 4.79 -2.14 -5.28
N ARG A 116 5.92 -2.85 -5.19
CA ARG A 116 5.98 -4.31 -5.06
C ARG A 116 5.93 -4.70 -3.59
N ILE A 117 4.86 -5.34 -3.14
CA ILE A 117 4.72 -5.85 -1.78
C ILE A 117 5.08 -7.33 -1.76
N THR A 118 6.14 -7.68 -1.03
CA THR A 118 6.54 -9.07 -0.75
C THR A 118 6.78 -9.21 0.75
N ARG A 119 6.36 -10.33 1.35
CA ARG A 119 6.40 -10.63 2.81
C ARG A 119 7.77 -10.40 3.49
N ASP A 120 8.84 -10.26 2.72
CA ASP A 120 10.24 -10.15 3.17
C ASP A 120 10.85 -8.74 2.97
N ARG A 121 10.40 -7.96 1.98
CA ARG A 121 10.97 -6.62 1.70
C ARG A 121 10.10 -5.87 0.70
N VAL A 122 9.95 -4.56 0.88
CA VAL A 122 9.47 -3.64 -0.17
C VAL A 122 10.65 -3.33 -1.08
N GLN A 123 10.60 -3.73 -2.35
CA GLN A 123 11.61 -3.36 -3.35
C GLN A 123 11.05 -2.25 -4.25
N THR A 124 11.75 -1.12 -4.30
CA THR A 124 11.40 0.03 -5.15
C THR A 124 11.96 -0.21 -6.56
N TRP A 125 11.09 -0.24 -7.55
CA TRP A 125 11.47 -0.17 -8.95
C TRP A 125 10.62 0.92 -9.61
N SER A 126 11.25 2.04 -9.96
CA SER A 126 10.65 3.05 -10.83
C SER A 126 10.97 2.68 -12.27
N LEU A 127 9.96 2.37 -13.08
CA LEU A 127 10.12 2.40 -14.53
C LEU A 127 10.01 3.87 -14.94
N ALA A 128 11.16 4.53 -15.12
CA ALA A 128 11.22 5.65 -16.05
C ALA A 128 10.92 5.09 -17.45
N ALA A 129 10.11 5.82 -18.22
CA ALA A 129 9.70 5.49 -19.57
C ALA A 129 10.84 5.00 -20.49
#